data_AF-A0A1Q9MR52-F1
#
_entry.id   AF-A0A1Q9MR52-F1
#
_cell.length_a   1.000
_cell.length_b   1.000
_cell.length_c   1.000
_cell.angle_alpha   90.00
_cell.angle_beta   90.00
_cell.angle_gamma   90.00
#
_symmetry.space_group_name_H-M   'P 1'
#
loop_
_entity.id
_entity.type
_entity.pdbx_description
1 polymer ?
#
loop_
_entity_poly.entity_id
_entity_poly.type
_entity_poly.pdbx_seq_one_letter_code
_entity_poly.pdbx_strand_id
1 'polypeptide(L)'
;MTGLGNGGFLPAILSYTNDTLDLHTRSRFFGVFNASAQFANICGLILTATLFEAGLWQLSYWIIGGIVHLAAILIAITISEPKRGIKHVELRDVLADVNTHYTYNLTRETVKSTFFKPTNVVAFLEGLFTCTLLTSTNFLLLPYLQAYPTTSV
;
A
#
# COMPACT_ATOMS: atom_id res chain seq x y z
N MET A 1 0.38 2.21 15.67
CA MET A 1 0.45 0.89 15.01
C MET A 1 0.14 0.93 13.50
N THR A 2 -0.58 1.95 13.02
CA THR A 2 -0.87 2.18 11.58
C THR A 2 0.36 2.21 10.69
N GLY A 3 1.47 2.83 11.12
CA GLY A 3 2.70 2.91 10.32
C GLY A 3 3.35 1.56 9.98
N LEU A 4 3.33 0.59 10.90
CA LEU A 4 3.90 -0.74 10.66
C LEU A 4 3.05 -1.55 9.68
N GLY A 5 1.72 -1.50 9.81
CA GLY A 5 0.81 -2.20 8.90
C GLY A 5 0.90 -1.66 7.47
N ASN A 6 1.01 -0.35 7.31
CA ASN A 6 1.02 0.29 5.99
C ASN A 6 2.32 0.00 5.20
N GLY A 7 3.45 -0.18 5.89
CA GLY A 7 4.73 -0.47 5.24
C GLY A 7 4.82 -1.84 4.58
N GLY A 8 4.09 -2.84 5.10
CA GLY A 8 4.08 -4.21 4.55
C GLY A 8 2.99 -4.45 3.50
N PHE A 9 1.97 -3.59 3.46
CA PHE A 9 0.77 -3.81 2.64
C PHE A 9 1.05 -3.75 1.14
N LEU A 10 1.73 -2.69 0.67
CA LEU A 10 2.02 -2.51 -0.75
C LEU A 10 2.96 -3.61 -1.30
N PRO A 11 4.08 -3.97 -0.64
CA PRO A 11 4.91 -5.10 -1.05
C PRO A 11 4.13 -6.43 -1.13
N ALA A 12 3.22 -6.67 -0.18
CA ALA A 12 2.39 -7.88 -0.18
C ALA A 12 1.44 -7.94 -1.39
N ILE A 13 0.76 -6.83 -1.72
CA ILE A 13 -0.07 -6.74 -2.93
C ILE A 13 0.77 -6.96 -4.18
N LEU A 14 1.92 -6.27 -4.29
CA LEU A 14 2.81 -6.41 -5.45
C LEU A 14 3.27 -7.86 -5.63
N SER A 15 3.66 -8.54 -4.55
CA SER A 15 4.05 -9.95 -4.58
C SER A 15 2.87 -10.84 -5.01
N TYR A 16 1.72 -10.69 -4.36
CA TYR A 16 0.54 -11.50 -4.65
C TYR A 16 0.05 -11.32 -6.09
N THR A 17 -0.08 -10.08 -6.55
CA THR A 17 -0.46 -9.75 -7.92
C THR A 17 0.58 -10.28 -8.92
N ASN A 18 1.86 -10.29 -8.55
CA ASN A 18 2.91 -10.81 -9.41
C ASN A 18 2.77 -12.32 -9.65
N ASP A 19 2.32 -13.07 -8.65
CA ASP A 19 2.17 -14.51 -8.73
C ASP A 19 0.80 -14.96 -9.28
N THR A 20 -0.21 -14.07 -9.26
CA THR A 20 -1.58 -14.41 -9.69
C THR A 20 -1.95 -13.89 -11.08
N LEU A 21 -1.54 -12.67 -11.45
CA LEU A 21 -1.98 -12.02 -12.67
C LEU A 21 -0.96 -12.16 -13.81
N ASP A 22 -1.49 -12.40 -15.01
CA ASP A 22 -0.74 -12.38 -16.25
C ASP A 22 -0.26 -10.96 -16.57
N LEU A 23 0.90 -10.85 -17.24
CA LEU A 23 1.57 -9.57 -17.49
C LEU A 23 0.65 -8.53 -18.17
N HIS A 24 -0.18 -8.98 -19.11
CA HIS A 24 -1.08 -8.13 -19.89
C HIS A 24 -2.29 -7.61 -19.10
N THR A 25 -2.68 -8.25 -18.00
CA THR A 25 -3.86 -7.85 -17.19
C THR A 25 -3.48 -7.04 -15.95
N ARG A 26 -2.20 -7.04 -15.57
CA ARG A 26 -1.70 -6.30 -14.39
C ARG A 26 -1.99 -4.80 -14.43
N SER A 27 -1.77 -4.14 -15.56
CA SER A 27 -2.02 -2.69 -15.67
C SER A 27 -3.49 -2.34 -15.44
N ARG A 28 -4.41 -3.15 -15.97
CA ARG A 28 -5.85 -3.01 -15.75
C ARG A 28 -6.20 -3.21 -14.27
N PHE A 29 -5.63 -4.22 -13.62
CA PHE A 29 -5.84 -4.45 -12.19
C PHE A 29 -5.37 -3.24 -11.36
N PHE A 30 -4.16 -2.75 -11.58
CA PHE A 30 -3.66 -1.56 -10.86
C PHE A 30 -4.48 -0.31 -11.17
N GLY A 31 -5.01 -0.16 -12.39
CA GLY A 31 -5.93 0.93 -12.71
C GLY A 31 -7.20 0.89 -11.85
N VAL A 32 -7.87 -0.27 -11.78
CA VAL A 32 -9.08 -0.44 -10.96
C VAL A 32 -8.75 -0.33 -9.47
N PHE A 33 -7.67 -0.94 -9.01
CA PHE A 33 -7.23 -0.88 -7.62
C PHE A 33 -7.00 0.56 -7.15
N ASN A 34 -6.27 1.37 -7.93
CA ASN A 34 -6.02 2.77 -7.60
C ASN A 34 -7.30 3.60 -7.67
N ALA A 35 -8.17 3.38 -8.66
CA ALA A 35 -9.46 4.08 -8.74
C ALA A 35 -10.34 3.80 -7.52
N SER A 36 -10.45 2.53 -7.11
CA SER A 36 -11.18 2.11 -5.91
C SER A 36 -10.57 2.71 -4.63
N ALA A 37 -9.24 2.74 -4.52
CA ALA A 37 -8.56 3.36 -3.38
C ALA A 37 -8.84 4.86 -3.30
N GLN A 38 -8.84 5.57 -4.43
CA GLN A 38 -9.15 7.01 -4.47
C GLN A 38 -10.61 7.29 -4.13
N PHE A 39 -11.52 6.47 -4.63
CA PHE A 39 -12.93 6.57 -4.24
C PHE A 39 -13.11 6.35 -2.74
N ALA A 40 -12.51 5.31 -2.18
CA ALA A 40 -12.53 5.04 -0.74
C ALA A 40 -11.92 6.18 0.09
N ASN A 41 -10.83 6.80 -0.39
CA ASN A 41 -10.22 7.96 0.25
C ASN A 41 -11.19 9.15 0.31
N ILE A 42 -11.88 9.47 -0.79
CA ILE A 42 -12.85 10.57 -0.84
C ILE A 42 -14.01 10.29 0.12
N CYS A 43 -14.58 9.09 0.08
CA CYS A 43 -15.67 8.71 0.98
C CYS A 43 -15.23 8.74 2.45
N GLY A 44 -14.04 8.21 2.75
CA GLY A 44 -13.46 8.21 4.09
C GLY A 44 -13.21 9.63 4.60
N LEU A 45 -12.73 10.54 3.75
CA LEU A 45 -12.53 11.94 4.09
C LEU A 45 -13.85 12.63 4.44
N ILE A 46 -14.89 12.48 3.60
CA ILE A 46 -16.22 13.08 3.84
C ILE A 46 -16.83 12.54 5.15
N LEU A 47 -16.79 11.22 5.34
CA LEU A 47 -17.29 10.58 6.57
C LEU A 47 -16.54 11.08 7.81
N THR A 48 -15.21 11.17 7.73
CA THR A 48 -14.39 11.61 8.86
C THR A 48 -14.64 13.09 9.16
N ALA A 49 -14.68 13.95 8.14
CA ALA A 49 -14.91 15.38 8.31
C ALA A 49 -16.26 15.66 8.99
N THR A 50 -17.33 15.01 8.53
CA THR A 50 -18.68 15.19 9.10
C THR A 50 -18.77 14.69 10.56
N LEU A 51 -18.14 13.56 10.88
CA LEU A 51 -18.10 13.05 12.25
C LEU A 51 -17.25 13.92 13.19
N PHE A 52 -16.14 14.47 12.70
CA PHE A 52 -15.31 15.39 13.47
C PHE A 52 -16.03 16.70 13.78
N GLU A 53 -16.74 17.27 12.80
CA GLU A 53 -17.54 18.49 12.99
C GLU A 53 -18.66 18.28 14.03
N ALA A 54 -19.27 17.08 14.03
CA ALA A 54 -20.26 16.69 15.04
C ALA A 54 -19.65 16.35 16.43
N GLY A 55 -18.33 16.45 16.61
CA GLY A 55 -17.63 16.10 17.86
C GLY A 55 -17.45 14.60 18.11
N LEU A 56 -17.79 13.74 17.14
CA LEU A 56 -17.78 12.28 17.20
C LEU A 56 -16.48 11.65 16.65
N TRP A 57 -15.33 12.29 16.87
CA TRP A 57 -14.04 11.86 16.34
C TRP A 57 -13.63 10.43 16.76
N GLN A 58 -14.07 9.97 17.93
CA GLN A 58 -13.82 8.59 18.37
C GLN A 58 -14.56 7.59 17.49
N LEU A 59 -15.81 7.90 17.12
CA LEU A 59 -16.65 7.04 16.30
C LEU A 59 -16.05 6.87 14.90
N SER A 60 -15.45 7.92 14.32
CA SER A 60 -14.76 7.78 13.04
C SER A 60 -13.60 6.78 13.10
N TYR A 61 -12.83 6.74 14.19
CA TYR A 61 -11.77 5.75 14.35
C TYR A 61 -12.33 4.33 14.50
N TRP A 62 -13.41 4.15 15.24
CA TRP A 62 -14.07 2.85 15.39
C TRP A 62 -14.64 2.33 14.08
N ILE A 63 -15.29 3.18 13.28
CA ILE A 63 -15.86 2.79 11.99
C ILE A 63 -14.75 2.38 11.01
N ILE A 64 -13.73 3.23 10.85
CA ILE A 64 -12.62 2.94 9.92
C ILE A 64 -11.86 1.69 10.36
N GLY A 65 -11.54 1.60 11.66
CA GLY A 65 -10.89 0.42 12.23
C GLY A 65 -11.70 -0.85 12.02
N GLY A 66 -13.01 -0.80 12.25
CA GLY A 66 -13.93 -1.91 12.03
C GLY A 66 -13.98 -2.38 10.58
N ILE A 67 -14.06 -1.45 9.62
CA ILE A 67 -14.04 -1.77 8.18
C ILE A 67 -12.73 -2.47 7.79
N VAL A 68 -11.59 -1.94 8.24
CA VAL A 68 -10.27 -2.54 7.97
C VAL A 68 -10.15 -3.92 8.59
N HIS A 69 -10.63 -4.11 9.82
CA HIS A 69 -10.59 -5.41 10.50
C HIS A 69 -11.47 -6.44 9.81
N LEU A 70 -12.68 -6.04 9.39
CA LEU A 70 -13.59 -6.91 8.64
C LEU A 70 -13.00 -7.29 7.28
N ALA A 71 -12.39 -6.33 6.57
CA ALA A 71 -11.68 -6.61 5.33
C ALA A 71 -10.51 -7.59 5.53
N ALA A 72 -9.74 -7.45 6.61
CA ALA A 72 -8.65 -8.36 6.94
C ALA A 72 -9.15 -9.80 7.19
N ILE A 73 -10.26 -9.95 7.91
CA ILE A 73 -10.90 -11.27 8.14
C ILE A 73 -11.39 -11.86 6.81
N LEU A 74 -12.05 -11.05 5.97
CA LEU A 74 -12.55 -11.49 4.67
C LEU A 74 -11.41 -11.98 3.77
N ILE A 75 -10.31 -11.23 3.74
CA ILE A 75 -9.09 -11.61 3.02
C ILE A 75 -8.53 -12.93 3.56
N ALA A 76 -8.42 -13.07 4.89
CA ALA A 76 -7.87 -14.27 5.51
C ALA A 76 -8.68 -15.54 5.20
N ILE A 77 -9.99 -15.42 4.97
CA ILE A 77 -10.86 -16.56 4.67
C ILE A 77 -10.95 -16.82 3.15
N THR A 78 -10.85 -15.78 2.32
CA THR A 78 -11.12 -15.88 0.87
C THR A 78 -9.86 -16.06 0.03
N ILE A 79 -8.73 -15.50 0.47
CA ILE A 79 -7.49 -15.48 -0.33
C ILE A 79 -6.60 -16.67 0.05
N SER A 80 -6.31 -17.52 -0.93
CA SER A 80 -5.27 -18.53 -0.85
C SER A 80 -3.93 -17.98 -1.35
N GLU A 81 -2.84 -18.31 -0.67
CA GLU A 81 -1.49 -17.90 -1.09
C GLU A 81 -1.10 -18.66 -2.38
N PRO A 82 -0.81 -17.96 -3.50
CA PRO A 82 -0.41 -18.59 -4.74
C PRO A 82 0.99 -19.18 -4.59
N LYS A 83 1.30 -20.24 -5.35
CA LYS A 83 2.68 -20.71 -5.49
C LYS A 83 3.50 -19.62 -6.20
N ARG A 84 4.55 -19.14 -5.53
CA ARG A 84 5.41 -18.07 -6.03
C ARG A 84 6.06 -18.45 -7.36
N GLY A 85 6.12 -17.50 -8.30
CA GLY A 85 6.83 -17.69 -9.56
C GLY A 85 6.08 -18.45 -10.65
N ILE A 86 4.87 -18.97 -10.38
CA ILE A 86 4.15 -19.90 -11.27
C ILE A 86 3.77 -19.31 -12.65
N LYS A 87 3.68 -17.98 -12.74
CA LYS A 87 3.31 -17.25 -13.95
C LYS A 87 4.50 -16.80 -14.81
N HIS A 88 5.74 -16.97 -14.34
CA HIS A 88 6.93 -16.61 -15.12
C HIS A 88 7.31 -17.75 -16.05
N VAL A 89 7.39 -17.48 -17.36
CA VAL A 89 7.66 -18.48 -18.41
C VAL A 89 8.96 -19.24 -18.13
N GLU A 90 10.00 -18.52 -17.68
CA GLU A 90 11.33 -19.08 -17.36
C GLU A 90 11.33 -20.04 -16.16
N LEU A 91 10.41 -19.85 -15.23
CA LEU A 91 10.32 -20.62 -13.99
C LEU A 91 9.22 -21.68 -14.04
N ARG A 92 8.27 -21.55 -14.98
CA ARG A 92 7.10 -22.43 -15.09
C ARG A 92 7.51 -23.89 -15.29
N ASP A 93 8.48 -24.15 -16.16
CA ASP A 93 8.88 -25.50 -16.51
C ASP A 93 9.74 -26.15 -15.41
N VAL A 94 10.51 -25.34 -14.66
CA VAL A 94 11.34 -25.79 -13.52
C VAL A 94 10.49 -26.02 -12.25
N LEU A 95 9.48 -25.19 -12.03
CA LEU A 95 8.55 -25.27 -10.90
C LEU A 95 7.36 -26.22 -11.15
N ALA A 96 7.22 -26.77 -12.35
CA ALA A 96 6.26 -27.82 -12.67
C ALA A 96 6.64 -29.17 -12.05
N ASP A 97 7.94 -29.38 -11.79
CA ASP A 97 8.42 -30.55 -11.06
C ASP A 97 8.08 -30.42 -9.57
N VAL A 98 7.30 -31.37 -9.07
CA VAL A 98 6.75 -31.39 -7.71
C VAL A 98 7.85 -31.53 -6.65
N ASN A 99 9.05 -31.99 -7.02
CA ASN A 99 10.16 -32.20 -6.10
C ASN A 99 11.15 -31.02 -6.02
N THR A 100 11.00 -30.00 -6.87
CA THR A 100 11.96 -28.89 -6.92
C THR A 100 11.56 -27.80 -5.92
N HIS A 101 12.13 -27.86 -4.71
CA HIS A 101 11.95 -26.81 -3.72
C HIS A 101 12.88 -25.62 -4.00
N TYR A 102 12.30 -24.42 -4.14
CA TYR A 102 13.04 -23.18 -4.22
C TYR A 102 13.74 -22.88 -2.88
N THR A 103 15.06 -23.12 -2.81
CA THR A 103 15.89 -22.98 -1.60
C THR A 103 16.72 -21.70 -1.58
N TYR A 104 16.27 -20.63 -2.25
CA TYR A 104 16.99 -19.37 -2.19
C TYR A 104 16.82 -18.71 -0.83
N ASN A 105 17.93 -18.51 -0.12
CA ASN A 105 17.98 -17.76 1.12
C ASN A 105 18.61 -16.39 0.85
N LEU A 106 17.93 -15.33 1.32
CA LEU A 106 18.49 -13.98 1.33
C LEU A 106 19.74 -13.95 2.22
N THR A 107 20.91 -13.81 1.61
CA THR A 107 22.15 -13.62 2.35
C THR A 107 22.32 -12.15 2.72
N ARG A 108 23.03 -11.90 3.83
CA ARG A 108 23.39 -10.53 4.26
C ARG A 108 24.16 -9.78 3.18
N GLU A 109 24.95 -10.48 2.38
CA GLU A 109 25.71 -9.96 1.25
C GLU A 109 24.79 -9.50 0.11
N THR A 110 23.76 -10.27 -0.24
CA THR A 110 22.76 -9.85 -1.24
C THR A 110 22.00 -8.61 -0.77
N VAL A 111 21.58 -8.59 0.50
CA VAL A 111 20.88 -7.42 1.06
C VAL A 111 21.77 -6.19 1.03
N LYS A 112 23.01 -6.29 1.50
CA LYS A 112 23.96 -5.17 1.53
C LYS A 112 24.29 -4.69 0.10
N SER A 113 24.62 -5.61 -0.81
CA SER A 113 24.96 -5.26 -2.18
C SER A 113 23.78 -4.68 -2.96
N THR A 114 22.54 -4.99 -2.59
CA THR A 114 21.34 -4.40 -3.19
C THR A 114 21.06 -3.03 -2.60
N PHE A 115 21.03 -2.90 -1.27
CA PHE A 115 20.65 -1.65 -0.61
C PHE A 115 21.67 -0.53 -0.85
N PHE A 116 22.96 -0.85 -0.88
CA PHE A 116 24.04 0.14 -1.02
C PHE A 116 24.48 0.39 -2.46
N LYS A 117 23.74 -0.07 -3.48
CA LYS A 117 24.01 0.37 -4.86
C LYS A 117 23.79 1.88 -4.96
N PRO A 118 24.67 2.63 -5.64
CA PRO A 118 24.53 4.09 -5.78
C PRO A 118 23.14 4.51 -6.24
N THR A 119 22.59 3.82 -7.25
CA THR A 119 21.24 4.09 -7.78
C THR A 119 20.15 3.93 -6.71
N ASN A 120 20.23 2.89 -5.87
CA ASN A 120 19.23 2.62 -4.84
C ASN A 120 19.34 3.61 -3.68
N VAL A 121 20.57 4.00 -3.30
CA VAL A 121 20.79 5.02 -2.27
C VAL A 121 20.28 6.38 -2.75
N VAL A 122 20.57 6.76 -3.99
CA VAL A 122 20.06 8.01 -4.58
C VAL A 122 18.53 8.01 -4.65
N ALA A 123 17.93 6.93 -5.15
CA ALA A 123 16.46 6.81 -5.20
C ALA A 123 15.83 6.82 -3.81
N PHE A 124 16.48 6.21 -2.81
CA PHE A 124 15.99 6.25 -1.44
C PHE A 124 16.03 7.66 -0.85
N LEU A 125 17.13 8.39 -1.04
CA LEU A 125 17.25 9.76 -0.57
C LEU A 125 16.26 10.69 -1.28
N GLU A 126 16.16 10.59 -2.60
CA GLU A 126 15.18 11.34 -3.39
C GLU A 126 13.75 11.06 -2.91
N GLY A 127 13.35 9.79 -2.79
CA GLY A 127 12.04 9.41 -2.28
C GLY A 127 11.77 9.91 -0.86
N LEU A 128 12.77 9.90 0.03
CA LEU A 128 12.65 10.45 1.38
C LEU A 128 12.30 11.95 1.34
N PHE A 129 13.08 12.75 0.61
CA PHE A 129 12.86 14.19 0.52
C PHE A 129 11.55 14.53 -0.19
N THR A 130 11.23 13.84 -1.29
CA THR A 130 9.97 14.01 -2.02
C THR A 130 8.76 13.72 -1.13
N CYS A 131 8.78 12.59 -0.39
CA CYS A 131 7.71 12.25 0.54
C CYS A 131 7.56 13.28 1.66
N THR A 132 8.67 13.71 2.28
CA THR A 132 8.63 14.71 3.35
C THR A 132 8.04 16.02 2.85
N LEU A 133 8.49 16.53 1.70
CA LEU A 133 8.03 17.79 1.12
C LEU A 133 6.53 17.77 0.77
N LEU A 134 6.06 16.69 0.14
CA LEU A 134 4.65 16.55 -0.21
C LEU A 134 3.78 16.44 1.05
N THR A 135 4.22 15.65 2.03
CA THR A 135 3.46 15.43 3.27
C THR A 135 3.40 16.70 4.11
N SER A 136 4.51 17.44 4.24
CA SER A 136 4.52 18.71 4.98
C SER A 136 3.58 19.74 4.36
N THR A 137 3.52 19.79 3.03
CA THR A 137 2.60 20.69 2.32
C THR A 137 1.14 20.38 2.66
N ASN A 138 0.75 19.10 2.63
CA ASN A 138 -0.61 18.68 3.03
C ASN A 138 -0.93 19.02 4.49
N PHE A 139 0.02 18.81 5.41
CA PHE A 139 -0.17 19.12 6.83
C PHE A 139 -0.31 20.62 7.09
N LEU A 140 0.43 21.45 6.37
CA LEU A 140 0.40 22.91 6.51
C LEU A 140 -0.77 23.56 5.76
N LEU A 141 -1.33 22.88 4.76
CA LEU A 141 -2.44 23.41 3.96
C LEU A 141 -3.71 23.63 4.80
N LEU A 142 -4.06 22.69 5.68
CA LEU A 142 -5.25 22.79 6.51
C LEU A 142 -5.24 24.01 7.46
N PRO A 143 -4.21 24.22 8.30
CA PRO A 143 -4.14 25.40 9.14
C PRO A 143 -4.02 26.70 8.33
N TYR A 144 -3.36 26.67 7.17
CA TYR A 144 -3.34 27.83 6.25
C TYR A 144 -4.74 28.22 5.76
N LEU A 145 -5.55 27.24 5.35
CA LEU A 145 -6.94 27.49 4.91
C LEU A 145 -7.83 27.96 6.06
N GLN A 146 -7.63 27.44 7.28
CA GLN A 146 -8.39 27.83 8.47
C GLN A 146 -8.00 29.22 9.00
N ALA A 147 -6.77 29.68 8.76
CA ALA A 147 -6.29 30.99 9.19
C ALA A 147 -6.79 32.15 8.30
N TYR A 148 -7.32 31.86 7.10
CA TYR A 148 -7.99 32.87 6.28
C TYR A 148 -9.37 33.19 6.88
N PRO A 149 -9.70 34.46 7.16
CA PRO A 149 -11.00 34.81 7.71
C PRO A 149 -12.06 34.51 6.65
N THR A 150 -12.96 33.59 6.95
CA THR A 150 -14.27 33.58 6.32
C THR A 150 -14.94 34.89 6.72
N THR A 151 -14.94 35.86 5.80
CA THR A 151 -15.77 37.06 5.95
C THR A 151 -17.20 36.60 6.13
N SER A 152 -17.68 36.67 7.37
CA SER A 152 -19.09 36.59 7.72
C SER A 152 -19.82 37.70 6.96
N VAL A 153 -20.64 37.31 5.99
CA VAL A 153 -21.74 38.13 5.45
C VAL A 153 -23.01 37.59 6.06
#